data_AF-A0A3M1L4X7-F1
#
_entry.id   AF-A0A3M1L4X7-F1
#
_cell.length_a   1.000
_cell.length_b   1.000
_cell.length_c   1.000
_cell.angle_alpha   90.00
_cell.angle_beta   90.00
_cell.angle_gamma   90.00
#
_symmetry.space_group_name_H-M   'P 1'
#
loop_
_entity.id
_entity.type
_entity.pdbx_description
1 polymer ?
#
loop_
_entity_poly.entity_id
_entity_poly.type
_entity_poly.pdbx_seq_one_letter_code
_entity_poly.pdbx_strand_id
1 'polypeptide(L)'
;ILRESSRSRNTGMCCGAGGGRMWIDEDPSQRVNTLRVDQLLETKPDVIASACPYCMTMLSDGIKEKQLEDQVETRDILELLADAVV
;
A
#
# COMPACT_ATOMS: atom_id res chain seq x y z
N ILE A 1 -9.06 -17.10 -6.66
CA ILE A 1 -10.08 -16.67 -5.66
C ILE A 1 -9.59 -15.35 -5.08
N LEU A 2 -10.35 -14.27 -5.20
CA LEU A 2 -10.03 -12.99 -4.56
C LEU A 2 -10.26 -13.12 -3.04
N ARG A 3 -9.31 -12.65 -2.24
CA ARG A 3 -9.36 -12.72 -0.78
C ARG A 3 -9.15 -11.33 -0.20
N GLU A 4 -9.97 -10.94 0.76
CA GLU A 4 -9.71 -9.73 1.55
C GLU A 4 -8.47 -9.95 2.44
N SER A 5 -7.67 -8.91 2.65
CA SER A 5 -6.60 -8.94 3.66
C SER A 5 -7.20 -9.14 5.06
N SER A 6 -6.39 -9.72 5.96
CA SER A 6 -6.75 -10.05 7.35
C SER A 6 -7.40 -8.88 8.10
N ARG A 7 -6.86 -7.67 7.96
CA ARG A 7 -7.51 -6.44 8.44
C ARG A 7 -8.16 -5.67 7.30
N SER A 8 -9.46 -5.84 7.18
CA SER A 8 -10.33 -5.22 6.18
C SER A 8 -11.58 -4.61 6.85
N ARG A 9 -12.40 -3.90 6.06
CA ARG A 9 -13.64 -3.24 6.52
C ARG A 9 -13.36 -2.29 7.69
N ASN A 10 -14.03 -2.47 8.82
CA ASN A 10 -13.90 -1.64 10.02
C ASN A 10 -12.54 -1.80 10.75
N THR A 11 -11.72 -2.79 10.37
CA THR A 11 -10.38 -2.99 10.97
C THR A 11 -9.23 -2.60 10.03
N GLY A 12 -9.57 -2.08 8.84
CA GLY A 12 -8.63 -1.66 7.82
C GLY A 12 -7.57 -0.68 8.36
N MET A 13 -6.34 -0.88 7.94
CA MET A 13 -5.20 -0.10 8.41
C MET A 13 -4.91 1.08 7.47
N CYS A 14 -4.62 2.25 8.06
CA CYS A 14 -4.19 3.45 7.34
C CYS A 14 -2.77 3.27 6.77
N CYS A 15 -2.44 3.97 5.67
CA CYS A 15 -1.09 4.01 5.11
C CYS A 15 -0.08 4.80 5.97
N GLY A 16 -0.57 5.62 6.91
CA GLY A 16 0.26 6.41 7.83
C GLY A 16 0.53 7.84 7.41
N ALA A 17 0.15 8.28 6.20
CA ALA A 17 0.47 9.64 5.75
C ALA A 17 -0.39 10.77 6.35
N GLY A 18 -1.66 10.48 6.60
CA GLY A 18 -2.65 11.49 7.00
C GLY A 18 -2.29 12.20 8.31
N GLY A 19 -2.82 13.41 8.50
CA GLY A 19 -2.58 14.18 9.72
C GLY A 19 -1.13 14.66 9.90
N GLY A 20 -0.36 14.74 8.82
CA GLY A 20 1.05 15.18 8.84
C GLY A 20 2.06 14.10 9.22
N ARG A 21 1.60 12.87 9.49
CA ARG A 21 2.45 11.78 9.97
C ARG A 21 3.44 11.25 8.94
N MET A 22 3.21 11.48 7.65
CA MET A 22 4.24 11.28 6.60
C MET A 22 5.56 12.01 6.90
N TRP A 23 5.52 13.12 7.64
CA TRP A 23 6.67 13.98 7.92
C TRP A 23 7.21 13.82 9.35
N ILE A 24 6.61 12.91 10.12
CA ILE A 24 7.05 12.62 11.48
C ILE A 24 8.08 11.50 11.39
N ASP A 25 9.22 11.69 12.03
CA ASP A 25 10.24 10.66 12.07
C ASP A 25 9.78 9.52 12.99
N GLU A 26 9.82 8.30 12.46
CA GLU A 26 9.40 7.08 13.14
C GLU A 26 10.56 6.10 13.16
N ASP A 27 10.63 5.27 14.20
CA ASP A 27 11.54 4.13 14.21
C ASP A 27 11.30 3.28 12.95
N PRO A 28 12.34 2.94 12.17
CA PRO A 28 12.20 2.17 10.94
C PRO A 28 11.41 0.85 11.11
N SER A 29 11.51 0.21 12.27
CA SER A 29 10.78 -1.03 12.57
C SER A 29 9.28 -0.83 12.83
N GLN A 30 8.85 0.42 13.08
CA GLN A 30 7.47 0.78 13.42
C GLN A 30 6.80 1.64 12.34
N ARG A 31 7.50 1.91 11.23
CA ARG A 31 6.97 2.73 10.15
C ARG A 31 5.67 2.14 9.60
N VAL A 32 4.63 2.96 9.55
CA VAL A 32 3.28 2.45 9.23
C VAL A 32 3.15 2.00 7.78
N ASN A 33 3.90 2.59 6.85
CA ASN A 33 3.92 2.14 5.45
C ASN A 33 4.38 0.68 5.34
N THR A 34 5.49 0.30 5.98
CA THR A 34 6.05 -1.07 5.90
C THR A 34 5.13 -2.08 6.56
N LEU A 35 4.57 -1.75 7.74
CA LEU A 35 3.59 -2.58 8.43
C LEU A 35 2.32 -2.79 7.59
N ARG A 36 1.84 -1.74 6.92
CA ARG A 36 0.68 -1.85 6.03
C ARG A 36 1.00 -2.70 4.80
N VAL A 37 2.19 -2.57 4.23
CA VAL A 37 2.63 -3.40 3.09
C VAL A 37 2.72 -4.87 3.49
N ASP A 38 3.32 -5.22 4.63
CA ASP A 38 3.37 -6.61 5.13
C ASP A 38 1.97 -7.23 5.18
N GLN A 39 1.02 -6.48 5.72
CA GLN A 39 -0.36 -6.91 5.83
C GLN A 39 -1.06 -7.13 4.47
N LEU A 40 -0.70 -6.36 3.45
CA LEU A 40 -1.23 -6.52 2.10
C LEU A 40 -0.59 -7.71 1.37
N LEU A 41 0.72 -7.92 1.58
CA LEU A 41 1.49 -9.03 1.00
C LEU A 41 1.01 -10.42 1.46
N GLU A 42 0.31 -10.52 2.60
CA GLU A 42 -0.38 -11.75 3.03
C GLU A 42 -1.33 -12.30 1.95
N THR A 43 -1.89 -11.42 1.13
CA THR A 43 -2.80 -11.81 0.04
C THR A 43 -2.08 -12.20 -1.26
N LYS A 44 -0.75 -12.07 -1.31
CA LYS A 44 0.11 -12.28 -2.49
C LYS A 44 -0.37 -11.50 -3.73
N PRO A 45 -0.51 -10.16 -3.64
CA PRO A 45 -0.96 -9.36 -4.76
C PRO A 45 0.16 -9.17 -5.80
N ASP A 46 -0.20 -9.14 -7.08
CA ASP A 46 0.69 -8.62 -8.14
C ASP A 46 0.68 -7.08 -8.17
N VAL A 47 -0.46 -6.48 -7.80
CA VAL A 47 -0.66 -5.02 -7.76
C VAL A 47 -1.35 -4.61 -6.47
N ILE A 48 -0.83 -3.55 -5.83
CA ILE A 48 -1.49 -2.82 -4.75
C ILE A 48 -1.99 -1.49 -5.31
N ALA A 49 -3.31 -1.28 -5.31
CA ALA A 49 -3.91 -0.07 -5.84
C ALA A 49 -4.56 0.84 -4.79
N SER A 50 -4.50 2.15 -5.02
CA SER A 50 -5.18 3.15 -4.20
C SER A 50 -5.70 4.32 -5.04
N ALA A 51 -6.75 4.98 -4.57
CA ALA A 51 -7.26 6.24 -5.15
C ALA A 51 -6.70 7.49 -4.44
N CYS A 52 -5.79 7.31 -3.48
CA CYS A 52 -5.26 8.38 -2.64
C CYS A 52 -3.77 8.59 -2.95
N PRO A 53 -3.34 9.76 -3.45
CA PRO A 53 -1.94 10.03 -3.77
C PRO A 53 -0.99 9.83 -2.59
N TYR A 54 -1.42 10.15 -1.36
CA TYR A 54 -0.61 9.91 -0.17
C TYR A 54 -0.44 8.43 0.15
N CYS A 55 -1.49 7.62 -0.04
CA CYS A 55 -1.37 6.18 0.08
C CYS A 55 -0.39 5.63 -0.97
N MET A 56 -0.46 6.14 -2.20
CA MET A 56 0.45 5.75 -3.26
C MET A 56 1.91 5.98 -2.90
N THR A 57 2.27 7.19 -2.43
CA THR A 57 3.63 7.48 -1.94
C THR A 57 4.04 6.51 -0.84
N MET A 58 3.24 6.39 0.22
CA MET A 58 3.58 5.54 1.36
C MET A 58 3.72 4.07 0.98
N LEU A 59 2.81 3.52 0.18
CA LEU A 59 2.83 2.12 -0.23
C LEU A 59 4.01 1.84 -1.17
N SER A 60 4.30 2.75 -2.11
CA SER A 60 5.46 2.65 -3.00
C SER A 60 6.76 2.63 -2.20
N ASP A 61 6.89 3.53 -1.23
CA ASP A 61 8.07 3.61 -0.37
C ASP A 61 8.19 2.35 0.51
N GLY A 62 7.08 1.87 1.07
CA GLY A 62 7.08 0.64 1.86
C GLY A 62 7.45 -0.61 1.06
N ILE A 63 7.08 -0.69 -0.23
CA ILE A 63 7.50 -1.76 -1.14
C ILE A 63 8.99 -1.68 -1.45
N LYS A 64 9.52 -0.48 -1.73
CA LYS A 64 10.95 -0.25 -1.96
C LYS A 64 11.80 -0.56 -0.74
N GLU A 65 11.35 -0.16 0.45
CA GLU A 65 12.04 -0.50 1.71
C GLU A 65 12.14 -2.03 1.92
N LYS A 66 11.21 -2.79 1.35
CA LYS A 66 11.20 -4.26 1.36
C LYS A 66 11.89 -4.91 0.17
N GLN A 67 12.41 -4.14 -0.79
CA GLN A 67 13.08 -4.64 -1.99
C GLN A 67 12.16 -5.53 -2.84
N LEU A 68 10.90 -5.12 -2.98
CA LEU A 68 9.86 -5.86 -3.72
C LEU A 68 9.32 -5.09 -4.94
N GLU A 69 9.96 -3.99 -5.33
CA GLU A 69 9.53 -3.12 -6.43
C GLU A 69 9.49 -3.82 -7.80
N ASP A 70 10.26 -4.89 -7.99
CA ASP A 70 10.25 -5.72 -9.21
C ASP A 70 9.17 -6.83 -9.18
N GLN A 71 8.51 -7.04 -8.04
CA GLN A 71 7.56 -8.13 -7.82
C GLN A 71 6.12 -7.65 -7.63
N VAL A 72 5.94 -6.47 -7.02
CA VAL A 72 4.62 -5.93 -6.69
C VAL A 72 4.53 -4.48 -7.13
N GLU A 73 3.62 -4.22 -8.06
CA GLU A 73 3.39 -2.87 -8.56
C GLU A 73 2.48 -2.08 -7.61
N THR A 74 2.72 -0.78 -7.52
CA THR A 74 1.80 0.14 -6.86
C THR A 74 1.18 1.02 -7.93
N ARG A 75 -0.16 1.03 -8.03
CA ARG A 75 -0.88 1.74 -9.09
C ARG A 75 -2.04 2.59 -8.59
N ASP A 76 -2.35 3.67 -9.30
CA ASP A 76 -3.61 4.37 -9.05
C ASP A 76 -4.79 3.52 -9.57
N ILE A 77 -5.93 3.56 -8.89
CA ILE A 77 -7.13 2.83 -9.33
C ILE A 77 -7.58 3.24 -10.75
N LEU A 78 -7.32 4.49 -11.15
CA LEU A 78 -7.65 4.99 -12.49
C LEU A 78 -6.75 4.39 -13.58
N GLU A 79 -5.52 4.01 -13.25
CA GLU A 79 -4.65 3.31 -14.20
C GLU A 79 -5.18 1.90 -14.46
N LEU A 80 -5.65 1.21 -13.42
CA LEU A 80 -6.30 -0.09 -13.57
C LEU A 80 -7.59 0.00 -14.38
N LEU A 81 -8.37 1.08 -14.17
CA LEU A 81 -9.56 1.34 -14.96
C LEU A 81 -9.20 1.58 -16.43
N ALA A 82 -8.17 2.39 -16.70
CA ALA A 82 -7.72 2.69 -18.06
C ALA A 82 -7.31 1.42 -18.81
N ASP A 83 -6.53 0.52 -18.19
CA ASP A 83 -6.13 -0.76 -18.80
C ASP A 83 -7.31 -1.67 -19.11
N ALA A 84 -8.42 -1.55 -18.36
CA ALA A 84 -9.59 -2.41 -18.52
C ALA A 84 -10.58 -1.93 -19.60
N VAL A 85 -10.49 -0.66 -20.03
CA VAL A 85 -11.44 -0.05 -20.97
C VAL A 85 -10.82 0.30 -22.32
N VAL A 86 -9.51 0.08 -22.47
CA VAL A 86 -8.76 0.20 -23.73
C VAL A 86 -8.50 -1.20 -24.28
#